data_AF-A0A261V0T1-F1
#
_entry.id   AF-A0A261V0T1-F1
#
_cell.length_a   1.000
_cell.length_b   1.000
_cell.length_c   1.000
_cell.angle_alpha   90.00
_cell.angle_beta   90.00
_cell.angle_gamma   90.00
#
_symmetry.space_group_name_H-M   'P 1'
#
loop_
_entity.id
_entity.type
_entity.pdbx_description
1 polymer ?
#
loop_
_entity_poly.entity_id
_entity_poly.type
_entity_poly.pdbx_seq_one_letter_code
_entity_poly.pdbx_strand_id
1 'polypeptide(L)'
;MTQNLTSAPPTIFLYTEEKRGNQWVESVVVGQLGDFSGSEKFIVVQDPHTGINFVYRIDTMSNNLDAVSMTSLTEADFAARKTTTIGGATFKLGPAEDAIRLLRGKGQWIQDKGAILSVLLQGAATKKVGFVSPRIRRERVTQVGPGVPVEYLRDRVARDEAPADAAAPADPAA
;
A
#
# COMPACT_ATOMS: atom_id res chain seq x y z
N MET A 1 -17.80 30.50 -6.10
CA MET A 1 -17.11 29.63 -7.07
C MET A 1 -16.39 28.55 -6.28
N THR A 2 -17.06 27.43 -6.00
CA THR A 2 -16.52 26.35 -5.19
C THR A 2 -15.85 25.36 -6.15
N GLN A 3 -14.53 25.47 -6.30
CA GLN A 3 -13.79 24.48 -7.08
C GLN A 3 -13.81 23.16 -6.30
N ASN A 4 -14.62 22.20 -6.77
CA ASN A 4 -14.42 20.78 -6.49
C ASN A 4 -13.12 20.38 -7.19
N LEU A 5 -11.99 20.57 -6.50
CA LEU A 5 -10.78 19.84 -6.83
C LEU A 5 -11.05 18.39 -6.47
N THR A 6 -11.38 17.58 -7.48
CA THR A 6 -11.17 16.13 -7.46
C THR A 6 -9.67 15.90 -7.29
N SER A 7 -9.18 16.14 -6.07
CA SER A 7 -7.77 16.03 -5.74
C SER A 7 -7.44 14.55 -5.79
N ALA A 8 -6.43 14.18 -6.58
CA ALA A 8 -5.98 12.80 -6.67
C ALA A 8 -5.73 12.24 -5.25
N PRO A 9 -6.07 10.96 -4.98
CA PRO A 9 -5.82 10.34 -3.68
C PRO A 9 -4.36 10.54 -3.28
N PRO A 10 -4.06 10.80 -2.00
CA PRO A 10 -2.69 11.04 -1.56
C PRO A 10 -1.84 9.77 -1.75
N THR A 11 -0.59 9.95 -2.19
CA THR A 11 0.34 8.86 -2.50
C THR A 11 1.58 8.88 -1.61
N ILE A 12 2.22 7.72 -1.49
CA ILE A 12 3.54 7.54 -0.89
C ILE A 12 4.40 6.64 -1.79
N PHE A 13 5.71 6.68 -1.61
CA PHE A 13 6.65 5.77 -2.23
C PHE A 13 7.00 4.64 -1.27
N LEU A 14 6.72 3.41 -1.69
CA LEU A 14 7.13 2.20 -1.01
C LEU A 14 8.37 1.63 -1.69
N TYR A 15 9.45 1.45 -0.93
CA TYR A 15 10.59 0.68 -1.39
C TYR A 15 10.27 -0.80 -1.23
N THR A 16 10.30 -1.53 -2.35
CA THR A 16 9.94 -2.95 -2.42
C THR A 16 11.15 -3.79 -2.82
N GLU A 17 11.47 -4.83 -2.04
CA GLU A 17 12.53 -5.81 -2.35
C GLU A 17 11.98 -6.99 -3.17
N GLU A 18 11.58 -6.71 -4.41
CA GLU A 18 10.98 -7.71 -5.30
C GLU A 18 11.99 -8.46 -6.17
N LYS A 19 11.55 -9.60 -6.74
CA LYS A 19 12.31 -10.32 -7.77
C LYS A 19 12.54 -9.49 -9.03
N ARG A 20 11.68 -8.51 -9.31
CA ARG A 20 11.80 -7.59 -10.45
C ARG A 20 12.87 -6.52 -10.26
N GLY A 21 13.46 -6.43 -9.07
CA GLY A 21 14.46 -5.44 -8.71
C GLY A 21 13.99 -4.59 -7.53
N ASN A 22 14.95 -4.02 -6.84
CA ASN A 22 14.72 -3.08 -5.76
C ASN A 22 14.34 -1.72 -6.36
N GLN A 23 13.14 -1.23 -6.06
CA GLN A 23 12.64 0.02 -6.62
C GLN A 23 11.69 0.73 -5.64
N TRP A 24 11.49 2.02 -5.87
CA TRP A 24 10.42 2.80 -5.27
C TRP A 24 9.17 2.68 -6.11
N VAL A 25 8.05 2.37 -5.48
CA VAL A 25 6.76 2.25 -6.13
C VAL A 25 5.81 3.27 -5.52
N GLU A 26 5.28 4.18 -6.35
CA GLU A 26 4.22 5.09 -5.93
C GLU A 26 2.94 4.31 -5.65
N SER A 27 2.40 4.45 -4.45
CA SER A 27 1.27 3.69 -3.95
C SER A 27 0.23 4.62 -3.33
N VAL A 28 -1.05 4.29 -3.53
CA VAL A 28 -2.18 5.11 -3.05
C VAL A 28 -2.43 4.85 -1.58
N VAL A 29 -2.53 5.91 -0.79
CA VAL A 29 -2.99 5.83 0.61
C VAL A 29 -4.51 5.89 0.62
N VAL A 30 -5.14 4.79 1.07
CA VAL A 30 -6.59 4.64 1.07
C VAL A 30 -7.22 5.24 2.32
N GLY A 31 -6.55 5.13 3.47
CA GLY A 31 -7.09 5.59 4.75
C GLY A 31 -6.30 5.12 5.96
N GLN A 32 -6.88 5.33 7.15
CA GLN A 32 -6.36 4.84 8.43
C GLN A 32 -7.35 3.92 9.15
N LEU A 33 -6.82 2.96 9.91
CA LEU A 33 -7.57 2.23 10.94
C LEU A 33 -7.03 2.63 12.31
N GLY A 34 -7.90 3.11 13.18
CA GLY A 34 -7.60 3.30 14.59
C GLY A 34 -8.43 2.35 15.45
N ASP A 35 -7.81 1.74 16.45
CA ASP A 35 -8.57 1.01 17.46
C ASP A 35 -9.38 1.98 18.35
N PHE A 36 -10.37 1.49 19.09
CA PHE A 36 -11.22 2.35 19.92
C PHE A 36 -10.47 3.06 21.05
N SER A 37 -9.38 2.48 21.56
CA SER A 37 -8.56 3.12 22.60
C SER A 37 -7.65 4.22 22.03
N GLY A 38 -7.42 4.21 20.71
CA GLY A 38 -6.50 5.10 20.03
C GLY A 38 -5.02 4.76 20.25
N SER A 39 -4.73 3.62 20.88
CA SER A 39 -3.37 3.11 21.15
C SER A 39 -2.72 2.50 19.92
N GLU A 40 -3.51 1.89 19.04
CA GLU A 40 -3.05 1.32 17.78
C GLU A 40 -3.66 2.07 16.60
N LYS A 41 -2.76 2.53 15.72
CA LYS A 41 -3.12 3.16 14.47
C LYS A 41 -2.35 2.51 13.33
N PHE A 42 -3.06 2.23 12.26
CA PHE A 42 -2.56 1.63 11.05
C PHE A 42 -2.94 2.49 9.87
N ILE A 43 -2.14 2.40 8.81
CA ILE A 43 -2.47 3.00 7.50
C ILE A 43 -2.88 1.89 6.55
N VAL A 44 -3.69 2.24 5.56
CA VAL A 44 -4.04 1.36 4.47
C VAL A 44 -3.49 1.93 3.19
N VAL A 45 -2.69 1.12 2.50
CA VAL A 45 -2.04 1.50 1.25
C VAL A 45 -2.37 0.44 0.23
N GLN A 46 -2.84 0.87 -0.93
CA GLN A 46 -3.11 0.01 -2.05
C GLN A 46 -1.81 -0.27 -2.80
N ASP A 47 -1.47 -1.54 -2.93
CA ASP A 47 -0.42 -1.97 -3.85
C ASP A 47 -0.91 -1.74 -5.28
N PRO A 48 -0.22 -0.92 -6.09
CA PRO A 48 -0.64 -0.72 -7.46
C PRO A 48 -0.66 -2.05 -8.22
N HIS A 49 0.36 -2.89 -8.13
CA HIS A 49 0.49 -4.05 -9.01
C HIS A 49 -0.66 -5.04 -8.86
N THR A 50 -1.12 -5.26 -7.63
CA THR A 50 -2.16 -6.25 -7.33
C THR A 50 -3.54 -5.64 -7.06
N GLY A 51 -3.61 -4.33 -6.80
CA GLY A 51 -4.82 -3.66 -6.32
C GLY A 51 -5.20 -4.03 -4.87
N ILE A 52 -4.37 -4.81 -4.17
CA ILE A 52 -4.65 -5.26 -2.81
C ILE A 52 -4.40 -4.11 -1.84
N ASN A 53 -5.34 -3.90 -0.91
CA ASN A 53 -5.19 -2.94 0.17
C ASN A 53 -4.51 -3.61 1.37
N PHE A 54 -3.25 -3.26 1.60
CA PHE A 54 -2.48 -3.73 2.75
C PHE A 54 -2.64 -2.78 3.93
N VAL A 55 -2.80 -3.35 5.11
CA VAL A 55 -2.82 -2.64 6.39
C VAL A 55 -1.41 -2.67 6.97
N TYR A 56 -0.82 -1.50 7.21
CA TYR A 56 0.53 -1.36 7.72
C TYR A 56 0.56 -0.77 9.13
N ARG A 57 1.44 -1.34 9.97
CA ARG A 57 1.95 -0.68 11.17
C ARG A 57 3.14 0.18 10.80
N ILE A 58 3.17 1.41 11.31
CA ILE A 58 4.27 2.35 11.08
C ILE A 58 5.38 2.09 12.12
N ASP A 59 6.60 1.85 11.65
CA ASP A 59 7.81 1.94 12.47
C ASP A 59 8.60 3.19 12.08
N THR A 60 8.37 4.27 12.81
CA THR A 60 9.01 5.57 12.55
C THR A 60 10.51 5.57 12.86
N MET A 61 11.00 4.64 13.69
CA MET A 61 12.43 4.59 14.05
C MET A 61 13.25 4.01 12.90
N SER A 62 12.74 2.98 12.24
CA SER A 62 13.43 2.29 11.14
C SER A 62 12.94 2.71 9.75
N ASN A 63 11.97 3.62 9.66
CA ASN A 63 11.31 4.02 8.41
C ASN A 63 10.63 2.88 7.66
N ASN A 64 10.27 1.81 8.38
CA ASN A 64 9.61 0.65 7.82
C ASN A 64 8.10 0.70 8.01
N LEU A 65 7.40 0.09 7.06
CA LEU A 65 6.00 -0.25 7.14
C LEU A 65 5.89 -1.77 7.21
N ASP A 66 5.36 -2.23 8.35
CA ASP A 66 5.12 -3.64 8.61
C ASP A 66 3.71 -4.00 8.17
N ALA A 67 3.56 -4.78 7.10
CA ALA A 67 2.26 -5.30 6.73
C ALA A 67 1.74 -6.22 7.84
N VAL A 68 0.53 -5.95 8.32
CA VAL A 68 -0.10 -6.73 9.39
C VAL A 68 -1.41 -7.36 8.96
N SER A 69 -2.06 -6.85 7.91
CA SER A 69 -3.29 -7.44 7.38
C SER A 69 -3.56 -6.99 5.93
N MET A 70 -4.62 -7.53 5.33
CA MET A 70 -5.22 -7.04 4.07
C MET A 70 -6.67 -6.67 4.33
N THR A 71 -7.23 -5.76 3.55
CA THR A 71 -8.64 -5.37 3.67
C THR A 71 -9.29 -5.24 2.31
N SER A 72 -10.61 -5.46 2.24
CA SER A 72 -11.43 -5.16 1.05
C SER A 72 -12.15 -3.81 1.15
N LEU A 73 -11.89 -3.05 2.22
CA LEU A 73 -12.48 -1.73 2.44
C LEU A 73 -11.98 -0.75 1.37
N THR A 74 -12.90 0.08 0.89
CA THR A 74 -12.68 1.05 -0.18
C THR A 74 -12.43 2.43 0.39
N GLU A 75 -11.86 3.33 -0.42
CA GLU A 75 -11.68 4.75 -0.06
C GLU A 75 -12.98 5.39 0.44
N ALA A 76 -14.12 5.05 -0.18
CA ALA A 76 -15.43 5.54 0.24
C ALA A 76 -15.81 5.09 1.67
N ASP A 77 -15.42 3.89 2.09
CA ASP A 77 -15.65 3.42 3.46
C ASP A 77 -14.84 4.22 4.49
N PHE A 78 -13.59 4.56 4.15
CA PHE A 78 -12.71 5.39 4.97
C PHE A 78 -13.19 6.84 5.03
N ALA A 79 -13.59 7.41 3.89
CA ALA A 79 -14.14 8.76 3.80
C ALA A 79 -15.44 8.91 4.60
N ALA A 80 -16.30 7.89 4.57
CA ALA A 80 -17.52 7.84 5.37
C ALA A 80 -17.28 7.58 6.87
N ARG A 81 -16.02 7.41 7.30
CA ARG A 81 -15.62 7.17 8.71
C ARG A 81 -16.40 6.01 9.34
N LYS A 82 -16.62 4.93 8.57
CA LYS A 82 -17.31 3.73 9.06
C LYS A 82 -16.50 3.04 10.17
N THR A 83 -17.12 2.05 10.79
CA THR A 83 -16.42 1.10 11.67
C THR A 83 -16.31 -0.24 10.97
N THR A 84 -15.28 -1.02 11.32
CA THR A 84 -15.10 -2.39 10.83
C THR A 84 -14.65 -3.29 11.97
N THR A 85 -14.86 -4.59 11.82
CA THR A 85 -14.38 -5.60 12.76
C THR A 85 -13.41 -6.52 12.05
N ILE A 86 -12.19 -6.63 12.58
CA ILE A 86 -11.13 -7.49 12.06
C ILE A 86 -10.63 -8.36 13.21
N GLY A 87 -10.67 -9.68 13.06
CA GLY A 87 -10.19 -10.61 14.08
C GLY A 87 -10.87 -10.44 15.45
N GLY A 88 -12.13 -9.99 15.50
CA GLY A 88 -12.87 -9.74 16.74
C GLY A 88 -12.62 -8.37 17.40
N ALA A 89 -11.63 -7.60 16.93
CA ALA A 89 -11.41 -6.23 17.35
C ALA A 89 -12.15 -5.24 16.44
N THR A 90 -12.70 -4.18 17.02
CA THR A 90 -13.41 -3.14 16.26
C THR A 90 -12.50 -1.94 16.04
N PHE A 91 -12.47 -1.46 14.80
CA PHE A 91 -11.67 -0.32 14.37
C PHE A 91 -12.55 0.78 13.80
N LYS A 92 -12.14 2.02 14.02
CA LYS A 92 -12.67 3.22 13.38
C LYS A 92 -11.86 3.50 12.13
N LEU A 93 -12.55 3.73 11.02
CA LEU A 93 -11.92 4.15 9.78
C LEU A 93 -11.77 5.66 9.78
N GLY A 94 -10.67 6.15 9.23
CA GLY A 94 -10.45 7.56 8.95
C GLY A 94 -9.95 7.76 7.52
N PRO A 95 -10.21 8.93 6.93
CA PRO A 95 -9.84 9.22 5.56
C PRO A 95 -8.31 9.30 5.38
N ALA A 96 -7.87 9.34 4.13
CA ALA A 96 -6.46 9.27 3.77
C ALA A 96 -5.62 10.43 4.37
N GLU A 97 -6.21 11.61 4.56
CA GLU A 97 -5.52 12.75 5.18
C GLU A 97 -5.09 12.45 6.61
N ASP A 98 -5.90 11.71 7.35
CA ASP A 98 -5.54 11.31 8.71
C ASP A 98 -4.38 10.30 8.71
N ALA A 99 -4.32 9.41 7.71
CA ALA A 99 -3.18 8.51 7.51
C ALA A 99 -1.89 9.28 7.18
N ILE A 100 -1.95 10.28 6.30
CA ILE A 100 -0.80 11.14 5.96
C ILE A 100 -0.26 11.88 7.19
N ARG A 101 -1.13 12.31 8.11
CA ARG A 101 -0.71 12.91 9.38
C ARG A 101 0.09 11.93 10.24
N LEU A 102 -0.27 10.64 10.26
CA LEU A 102 0.50 9.61 10.99
C LEU A 102 1.89 9.39 10.40
N LEU A 103 2.04 9.56 9.09
CA LEU A 103 3.31 9.49 8.39
C LEU A 103 4.18 10.75 8.60
N ARG A 104 3.68 11.76 9.32
CA ARG A 104 4.40 13.00 9.65
C ARG A 104 4.92 13.73 8.41
N GLY A 105 4.16 13.66 7.31
CA GLY A 105 4.55 14.26 6.03
C GLY A 105 5.67 13.54 5.29
N LYS A 106 6.15 12.40 5.80
CA LYS A 106 7.17 11.60 5.12
C LYS A 106 6.54 10.82 3.97
N GLY A 107 7.03 11.06 2.76
CA GLY A 107 6.55 10.40 1.55
C GLY A 107 7.24 9.07 1.20
N GLN A 108 8.40 8.76 1.78
CA GLN A 108 9.19 7.57 1.44
C GLN A 108 9.29 6.58 2.60
N TRP A 109 8.89 5.33 2.35
CA TRP A 109 8.82 4.27 3.34
C TRP A 109 9.33 2.94 2.80
N ILE A 110 9.94 2.14 3.67
CA ILE A 110 10.46 0.82 3.33
C ILE A 110 9.38 -0.21 3.64
N GLN A 111 9.00 -1.02 2.66
CA GLN A 111 8.07 -2.12 2.90
C GLN A 111 8.83 -3.33 3.45
N ASP A 112 8.47 -3.82 4.64
CA ASP A 112 9.11 -5.01 5.18
C ASP A 112 8.67 -6.26 4.40
N LYS A 113 9.60 -6.84 3.62
CA LYS A 113 9.38 -8.03 2.79
C LYS A 113 8.80 -9.23 3.55
N GLY A 114 9.28 -9.47 4.76
CA GLY A 114 8.86 -10.61 5.58
C GLY A 114 7.43 -10.42 6.05
N ALA A 115 7.10 -9.22 6.52
CA ALA A 115 5.77 -8.85 6.95
C ALA A 115 4.75 -8.99 5.82
N ILE A 116 5.03 -8.46 4.62
CA ILE A 116 4.10 -8.59 3.49
C ILE A 116 3.91 -10.05 3.05
N LEU A 117 4.99 -10.83 2.98
CA LEU A 117 4.89 -12.26 2.65
C LEU A 117 4.09 -13.02 3.69
N SER A 118 4.26 -12.74 4.98
CA SER A 118 3.46 -13.37 6.04
C SER A 118 1.97 -13.06 5.91
N VAL A 119 1.62 -11.80 5.60
CA VAL A 119 0.23 -11.40 5.35
C VAL A 119 -0.35 -12.13 4.14
N LEU A 120 0.39 -12.19 3.03
CA LEU A 120 -0.04 -12.89 1.81
C LEU A 120 -0.24 -14.39 2.06
N LEU A 121 0.69 -15.04 2.77
CA LEU A 121 0.59 -16.45 3.13
C LEU A 121 -0.60 -16.72 4.05
N GLN A 122 -0.83 -15.88 5.06
CA GLN A 122 -1.98 -16.02 5.95
C GLN A 122 -3.30 -15.80 5.21
N GLY A 123 -3.36 -14.82 4.30
CA GLY A 123 -4.53 -14.57 3.46
C GLY A 123 -4.86 -15.76 2.56
N ALA A 124 -3.85 -16.34 1.91
CA ALA A 124 -3.99 -17.54 1.09
C ALA A 124 -4.46 -18.76 1.91
N ALA A 125 -3.93 -18.93 3.13
CA ALA A 125 -4.25 -20.09 3.98
C ALA A 125 -5.64 -20.00 4.62
N THR A 126 -6.04 -18.82 5.11
CA THR A 126 -7.23 -18.70 5.96
C THR A 126 -8.45 -18.17 5.23
N LYS A 127 -8.28 -17.53 4.06
CA LYS A 127 -9.32 -16.75 3.36
C LYS A 127 -10.04 -15.71 4.26
N LYS A 128 -9.49 -15.41 5.44
CA LYS A 128 -10.07 -14.50 6.43
C LYS A 128 -9.11 -13.35 6.66
N VAL A 129 -9.67 -12.16 6.85
CA VAL A 129 -8.93 -10.96 7.22
C VAL A 129 -8.62 -11.02 8.71
N GLY A 130 -7.34 -11.09 9.07
CA GLY A 130 -6.84 -11.10 10.44
C GLY A 130 -5.50 -10.40 10.56
N PHE A 131 -5.15 -9.96 11.76
CA PHE A 131 -3.84 -9.35 12.03
C PHE A 131 -2.77 -10.43 12.26
N VAL A 132 -1.61 -10.27 11.64
CA VAL A 132 -0.41 -11.06 11.95
C VAL A 132 0.18 -10.52 13.26
N SER A 133 0.17 -11.32 14.32
CA SER A 133 0.39 -10.83 15.70
C SER A 133 1.84 -10.49 16.10
N PRO A 134 2.94 -11.10 15.60
CA PRO A 134 4.28 -10.68 15.99
C PRO A 134 5.02 -9.86 14.93
N ARG A 135 5.68 -8.77 15.38
CA ARG A 135 6.79 -8.16 14.63
C ARG A 135 7.87 -9.21 14.45
N ILE A 136 8.14 -9.60 13.20
CA ILE A 136 9.16 -10.60 12.86
C ILE A 136 10.53 -9.99 13.13
N ARG A 137 11.25 -10.45 14.16
CA ARG A 137 12.62 -9.99 14.43
C ARG A 137 13.57 -10.65 13.43
N ARG A 138 14.07 -9.85 12.48
CA ARG A 138 15.01 -10.25 11.44
C ARG A 138 15.85 -9.04 11.02
N GLU A 139 16.89 -9.28 10.23
CA GLU A 139 17.58 -8.21 9.53
C GLU A 139 16.66 -7.59 8.47
N ARG A 140 16.66 -6.26 8.39
CA ARG A 140 15.74 -5.49 7.56
C ARG A 140 16.49 -4.34 6.94
N VAL A 141 16.01 -3.91 5.78
CA VAL A 141 16.49 -2.68 5.15
C VAL A 141 16.06 -1.50 6.02
N THR A 142 17.03 -0.70 6.44
CA THR A 142 16.81 0.53 7.20
C THR A 142 17.20 1.78 6.40
N GLN A 143 17.94 1.58 5.31
CA GLN A 143 18.41 2.62 4.42
C GLN A 143 18.32 2.16 2.98
N VAL A 144 17.88 3.05 2.10
CA VAL A 144 17.80 2.84 0.66
C VAL A 144 18.84 3.74 0.01
N GLY A 145 19.69 3.15 -0.84
CA GLY A 145 20.75 3.89 -1.52
C GLY A 145 20.21 4.93 -2.52
N PRO A 146 21.02 5.94 -2.90
CA PRO A 146 20.65 6.87 -3.95
C PRO A 146 20.59 6.15 -5.31
N GLY A 147 19.79 6.69 -6.23
CA GLY A 147 19.69 6.17 -7.60
C GLY A 147 18.79 4.93 -7.78
N VAL A 148 18.07 4.52 -6.73
CA VAL A 148 17.06 3.47 -6.85
C VAL A 148 15.95 3.94 -7.80
N PRO A 149 15.57 3.13 -8.82
CA PRO A 149 14.51 3.48 -9.76
C PRO A 149 13.20 3.81 -9.06
N VAL A 150 12.42 4.71 -9.67
CA VAL A 150 11.10 5.11 -9.19
C VAL A 150 10.07 4.77 -10.25
N GLU A 151 9.05 4.03 -9.86
CA GLU A 151 7.88 3.71 -10.66
C GLU A 151 6.70 4.58 -10.18
N TYR A 152 6.21 5.45 -11.06
CA TYR A 152 5.07 6.33 -10.79
C TYR A 152 3.76 5.69 -11.24
N LEU A 153 2.65 6.01 -10.55
CA LEU A 153 1.33 5.49 -10.91
C LEU A 153 0.93 5.89 -12.34
N ARG A 154 1.30 7.10 -12.78
CA ARG A 154 1.03 7.59 -14.14
C ARG A 154 1.71 6.76 -15.24
N ASP A 155 2.92 6.25 -14.96
CA ASP A 155 3.70 5.49 -15.94
C ASP A 155 3.06 4.12 -16.19
N ARG A 156 2.27 3.65 -15.22
CA ARG A 156 1.48 2.42 -15.35
C ARG A 156 0.22 2.62 -16.18
N VAL A 157 -0.55 3.69 -15.94
CA VAL A 157 -1.75 3.96 -16.74
C VAL A 157 -1.39 3.98 -18.23
N ALA A 158 -0.26 4.61 -18.59
CA ALA A 158 0.24 4.61 -19.96
C ALA A 158 0.65 3.22 -20.50
N ARG A 159 1.09 2.29 -19.63
CA ARG A 159 1.45 0.90 -20.01
C ARG A 159 0.22 0.01 -20.17
N ASP A 160 -0.77 0.16 -19.29
CA ASP A 160 -2.02 -0.61 -19.34
C ASP A 160 -2.95 -0.10 -20.47
N GLU A 161 -2.83 1.16 -20.87
CA GLU A 161 -3.52 1.78 -22.02
C GLU A 161 -2.78 1.61 -23.36
N ALA A 162 -1.56 1.06 -23.37
CA ALA A 162 -0.84 0.82 -24.62
C ALA A 162 -1.59 -0.26 -25.42
N PRO A 163 -2.06 0.04 -26.65
CA PRO A 163 -2.81 -0.92 -27.43
C PRO A 163 -1.93 -2.13 -27.74
N ALA A 164 -2.45 -3.33 -27.46
CA ALA A 164 -1.81 -4.62 -27.72
C ALA A 164 -1.65 -4.95 -29.24
N ASP A 165 -1.66 -3.95 -30.10
CA ASP A 165 -1.81 -4.08 -31.56
C ASP A 165 -0.56 -3.63 -32.34
N ALA A 166 0.62 -3.86 -31.76
CA ALA A 166 1.91 -3.61 -32.42
C ALA A 166 2.72 -4.90 -32.69
N ALA A 167 2.06 -6.06 -32.70
CA ALA A 167 2.66 -7.33 -33.09
C ALA A 167 2.05 -7.85 -34.41
N ALA A 168 2.17 -7.06 -35.47
CA ALA A 168 2.11 -7.59 -36.84
C ALA A 168 3.54 -7.57 -37.41
N PRO A 169 4.24 -8.70 -37.51
CA PRO A 169 5.27 -8.81 -38.53
C PRO A 169 4.54 -8.88 -39.87
N ALA A 170 4.67 -7.81 -40.65
CA ALA A 170 4.36 -7.82 -42.07
C ALA A 170 5.16 -8.96 -42.70
N ASP A 171 4.46 -9.95 -43.24
CA ASP A 171 5.02 -10.99 -44.09
C ASP A 171 5.39 -10.35 -45.44
N PRO A 172 6.67 -10.32 -45.87
CA PRO A 172 7.03 -9.83 -47.18
C PRO A 172 7.54 -11.00 -48.03
N ALA A 173 6.63 -11.76 -48.66
CA ALA A 173 6.87 -12.65 -49.80
C ALA A 173 5.60 -13.45 -50.10
N ALA A 174 5.15 -13.74 -51.32
CA ALA A 174 5.62 -13.51 -52.68
C ALA A 174 4.43 -13.63 -53.63
#